data_AF-A0A536I9U9-F1
#
_entry.id   AF-A0A536I9U9-F1
#
_cell.length_a   1.000
_cell.length_b   1.000
_cell.length_c   1.000
_cell.angle_alpha   90.00
_cell.angle_beta   90.00
_cell.angle_gamma   90.00
#
_symmetry.space_group_name_H-M   'P 1'
#
loop_
_entity.id
_entity.type
_entity.pdbx_description
1 polymer ?
#
loop_
_entity_poly.entity_id
_entity_poly.type
_entity_poly.pdbx_seq_one_letter_code
_entity_poly.pdbx_strand_id
1 'polypeptide(L)'
;MIEFPLVGPAGEVIDLRRVFLSHGIASLPPMRLDEKAWTFEITVPLAAVGARTLTVSQARAGHGLVSVAGGALTSEVESAVMAQVRHVLSLDVGLTPFYAVAAGDPDLDWVVRSKMW
;
A
#
# COMPACT_ATOMS: atom_id res chain seq x y z
N MET A 1 10.25 10.61 -8.22
CA MET A 1 9.37 9.41 -8.19
C MET A 1 10.17 8.29 -7.55
N ILE A 2 9.51 7.39 -6.83
CA ILE A 2 10.16 6.30 -6.11
C ILE A 2 9.46 4.98 -6.48
N GLU A 3 10.20 4.00 -6.98
CA GLU A 3 9.68 2.65 -7.23
C GLU A 3 9.88 1.78 -5.98
N PHE A 4 8.92 0.89 -5.70
CA PHE A 4 8.97 0.02 -4.51
C PHE A 4 8.36 -1.35 -4.76
N PRO A 5 8.80 -2.40 -4.04
CA PRO A 5 8.24 -3.74 -4.22
C PRO A 5 6.87 -3.85 -3.55
N LEU A 6 5.92 -4.46 -4.26
CA LEU A 6 4.60 -4.83 -3.76
C LEU A 6 4.67 -6.20 -3.09
N VAL A 7 5.36 -6.22 -1.97
CA VAL A 7 5.53 -7.41 -1.13
C VAL A 7 5.22 -7.09 0.32
N GLY A 8 4.48 -7.98 0.96
CA GLY A 8 4.24 -7.93 2.40
C GLY A 8 5.37 -8.54 3.23
N PRO A 9 5.28 -8.52 4.56
CA PRO A 9 6.40 -8.87 5.44
C PRO A 9 6.85 -10.34 5.37
N ALA A 10 5.97 -11.26 4.94
CA ALA A 10 6.31 -12.67 4.77
C ALA A 10 6.66 -13.03 3.31
N GLY A 11 6.83 -12.03 2.43
CA GLY A 11 7.17 -12.22 1.01
C GLY A 11 5.96 -12.49 0.12
N GLU A 12 4.74 -12.33 0.63
CA GLU A 12 3.52 -12.38 -0.15
C GLU A 12 3.54 -11.30 -1.25
N VAL A 13 3.19 -11.70 -2.47
CA VAL A 13 2.97 -10.75 -3.57
C VAL A 13 1.64 -10.05 -3.33
N ILE A 14 1.61 -8.74 -3.55
CA ILE A 14 0.43 -7.91 -3.35
C ILE A 14 -0.07 -7.36 -4.68
N ASP A 15 -1.34 -7.58 -5.01
CA ASP A 15 -2.01 -6.91 -6.12
C ASP A 15 -2.47 -5.51 -5.71
N LEU A 16 -1.85 -4.48 -6.29
CA LEU A 16 -2.14 -3.07 -5.98
C LEU A 16 -3.59 -2.69 -6.25
N ARG A 17 -4.23 -3.25 -7.29
CA ARG A 17 -5.64 -2.93 -7.62
C ARG A 17 -6.57 -3.48 -6.55
N ARG A 18 -6.29 -4.69 -6.08
CA ARG A 18 -7.03 -5.29 -4.97
C ARG A 18 -6.86 -4.50 -3.69
N VAL A 19 -5.65 -3.99 -3.41
CA VAL A 19 -5.43 -3.09 -2.28
C VAL A 19 -6.29 -1.83 -2.40
N PHE A 20 -6.30 -1.17 -3.55
CA PHE A 20 -7.12 0.03 -3.77
C PHE A 20 -8.62 -0.23 -3.56
N LEU A 21 -9.14 -1.35 -4.07
CA LEU A 21 -10.57 -1.69 -3.95
C LEU A 21 -10.96 -2.21 -2.56
N SER A 22 -10.04 -2.78 -1.80
CA SER A 22 -10.31 -3.29 -0.44
C SER A 22 -10.49 -2.16 0.57
N HIS A 23 -9.97 -0.97 0.26
CA HIS A 23 -10.06 0.20 1.11
C HIS A 23 -11.37 0.94 0.81
N GLY A 24 -12.44 0.64 1.55
CA GLY A 24 -13.74 1.35 1.46
C GLY A 24 -13.68 2.87 1.71
N ILE A 25 -12.49 3.41 2.01
CA ILE A 25 -12.18 4.81 2.31
C ILE A 25 -11.59 5.56 1.10
N ALA A 26 -11.19 4.88 0.02
CA ALA A 26 -10.40 5.45 -1.09
C ALA A 26 -11.07 6.58 -1.90
N SER A 27 -12.37 6.83 -1.69
CA SER A 27 -13.16 7.83 -2.42
C SER A 27 -13.65 9.00 -1.54
N LEU A 28 -13.13 9.14 -0.31
CA LEU A 28 -13.43 10.29 0.55
C LEU A 28 -12.37 11.39 0.37
N PRO A 29 -12.76 12.64 0.02
CA PRO A 29 -11.81 13.74 -0.05
C PRO A 29 -11.00 13.91 1.25
N PRO A 30 -9.69 14.21 1.16
CA PRO A 30 -8.92 14.52 -0.04
C PRO A 30 -8.37 13.30 -0.80
N MET A 31 -8.72 12.08 -0.44
CA MET A 31 -8.30 10.88 -1.18
C MET A 31 -9.11 10.73 -2.48
N ARG A 32 -8.44 10.28 -3.53
CA ARG A 32 -9.08 10.02 -4.82
C ARG A 32 -8.52 8.77 -5.48
N LEU A 33 -9.39 7.82 -5.78
CA LEU A 33 -9.08 6.69 -6.65
C LEU A 33 -9.57 6.99 -8.08
N ASP A 34 -8.67 6.91 -9.05
CA ASP A 34 -9.02 6.82 -10.48
C ASP A 34 -8.91 5.36 -10.91
N GLU A 35 -10.05 4.68 -11.02
CA GLU A 35 -10.13 3.27 -11.42
C GLU A 35 -9.83 3.03 -12.90
N LYS A 36 -9.90 4.06 -13.75
CA LYS A 36 -9.53 3.93 -15.17
C LYS A 36 -8.02 3.94 -15.32
N ALA A 37 -7.35 4.85 -14.61
CA ALA A 37 -5.90 4.97 -14.61
C ALA A 37 -5.20 4.04 -13.59
N TRP A 38 -5.96 3.44 -12.67
CA TRP A 38 -5.44 2.72 -11.49
C TRP A 38 -4.42 3.56 -10.71
N THR A 39 -4.82 4.78 -10.36
CA THR A 39 -4.01 5.69 -9.55
C THR A 39 -4.74 6.08 -8.28
N PHE A 40 -4.03 6.10 -7.16
CA PHE A 40 -4.55 6.52 -5.86
C PHE A 40 -3.82 7.76 -5.38
N GLU A 41 -4.55 8.85 -5.24
CA GLU A 41 -4.07 10.11 -4.71
C GLU A 41 -4.42 10.23 -3.23
N ILE A 42 -3.44 10.58 -2.40
CA ILE A 42 -3.60 10.74 -0.96
C ILE A 42 -2.69 11.84 -0.43
N THR A 43 -3.18 12.62 0.52
CA THR A 43 -2.33 13.55 1.28
C THR A 43 -2.01 12.96 2.65
N VAL A 44 -0.73 12.80 2.94
CA VAL A 44 -0.25 12.17 4.18
C VAL A 44 0.69 13.10 4.95
N PRO A 45 0.66 13.06 6.30
CA PRO A 45 1.67 13.73 7.11
C PRO A 45 3.00 12.97 7.01
N LEU A 46 4.08 13.67 6.67
CA LEU A 46 5.43 13.14 6.77
C LEU A 46 6.13 13.81 7.97
N ALA A 47 6.64 13.01 8.90
CA ALA A 47 7.36 13.51 10.07
C ALA A 47 8.52 14.43 9.62
N ALA A 48 8.71 15.56 10.32
CA ALA A 48 9.71 16.60 10.04
C ALA A 48 9.62 17.34 8.68
N VAL A 49 8.90 16.79 7.69
CA VAL A 49 8.77 17.33 6.33
C VAL A 49 7.44 18.08 6.13
N GLY A 50 6.40 17.69 6.87
CA GLY A 50 5.04 18.21 6.73
C GLY A 50 4.18 17.39 5.77
N ALA A 51 2.94 17.82 5.55
CA ALA A 51 2.01 17.10 4.68
C ALA A 51 2.45 17.13 3.21
N ARG A 52 2.30 15.99 2.52
CA ARG A 52 2.57 15.83 1.08
C ARG A 52 1.44 15.06 0.40
N THR A 53 1.07 15.51 -0.79
CA THR A 53 0.21 14.75 -1.69
C THR A 53 1.06 13.76 -2.48
N LEU A 54 0.64 12.50 -2.44
CA LEU A 54 1.25 11.37 -3.11
C LEU A 54 0.30 10.86 -4.18
N THR A 55 0.83 10.43 -5.32
CA THR A 55 0.08 9.61 -6.28
C THR A 55 0.76 8.25 -6.37
N VAL A 56 0.01 7.21 -6.05
CA VAL A 56 0.45 5.81 -6.09
C VAL A 56 -0.13 5.13 -7.33
N SER A 57 0.71 4.40 -8.05
CA SER A 57 0.32 3.61 -9.22
C SER A 57 1.18 2.36 -9.36
N GLN A 58 0.92 1.55 -10.38
CA GLN A 58 1.78 0.42 -10.71
C GLN A 58 2.87 0.84 -11.69
N ALA A 59 4.14 0.54 -11.39
CA ALA A 59 5.25 0.70 -12.34
C ALA A 59 5.33 -0.50 -13.30
N ARG A 60 5.35 -1.70 -12.72
CA ARG A 60 5.45 -2.99 -13.44
C ARG A 60 4.93 -4.12 -12.54
N ALA A 61 4.95 -5.35 -13.04
CA ALA A 61 4.55 -6.51 -12.25
C ALA A 61 5.33 -6.57 -10.91
N GLY A 62 4.60 -6.68 -9.80
CA GLY A 62 5.14 -6.72 -8.44
C GLY A 62 5.78 -5.42 -7.93
N HIS A 63 5.68 -4.29 -8.64
CA HIS A 63 6.28 -3.01 -8.23
C HIS A 63 5.29 -1.84 -8.35
N GLY A 64 5.21 -1.06 -7.26
CA GLY A 64 4.48 0.19 -7.19
C GLY A 64 5.38 1.37 -7.51
N LEU A 65 4.76 2.48 -7.88
CA LEU A 65 5.39 3.77 -8.10
C LEU A 65 4.69 4.79 -7.23
N VAL A 66 5.46 5.65 -6.57
CA VAL A 66 4.94 6.84 -5.91
C VAL A 66 5.56 8.10 -6.48
N SER A 67 4.71 9.06 -6.86
CA SER A 67 5.10 10.44 -7.11
C SER A 67 4.72 11.31 -5.92
N VAL A 68 5.51 12.34 -5.67
CA VAL A 68 5.31 13.30 -4.57
C VAL A 68 5.07 14.67 -5.18
N ALA A 69 3.99 15.33 -4.79
CA ALA A 69 3.69 16.67 -5.25
C ALA A 69 4.62 17.71 -4.58
N GLY A 70 5.32 18.48 -5.40
CA GLY A 70 6.19 19.58 -4.97
C GLY A 70 7.47 19.16 -4.24
N GLY A 71 8.39 20.13 -4.08
CA GLY A 71 9.64 19.99 -3.33
C GLY A 71 10.69 19.06 -3.96
N ALA A 72 11.90 19.08 -3.42
CA ALA A 72 12.95 18.14 -3.79
C ALA A 72 12.80 16.83 -3.00
N LEU A 73 13.02 15.69 -3.66
CA LEU A 73 13.13 14.37 -3.03
C LEU A 73 14.54 14.24 -2.45
N THR A 74 14.73 14.73 -1.23
CA THR A 74 15.92 14.38 -0.45
C THR A 74 15.79 12.95 0.06
N SER A 75 16.91 12.31 0.43
CA SER A 75 16.88 10.93 0.96
C SER A 75 16.01 10.78 2.22
N GLU A 76 15.92 11.82 3.04
CA GLU A 76 15.04 11.85 4.21
C GLU A 76 13.55 11.84 3.81
N VAL A 77 13.17 12.67 2.83
CA VAL A 77 11.80 12.70 2.29
C VAL A 77 11.46 11.37 1.64
N GLU A 78 12.38 10.78 0.88
CA GLU A 78 12.16 9.46 0.26
C GLU A 78 11.89 8.38 1.32
N SER A 79 12.70 8.32 2.38
CA SER A 79 12.49 7.37 3.47
C SER A 79 11.15 7.57 4.18
N ALA A 80 10.77 8.83 4.45
CA ALA A 80 9.50 9.14 5.09
C ALA A 80 8.30 8.79 4.20
N VAL A 81 8.36 9.11 2.91
CA VAL A 81 7.34 8.73 1.92
C VAL A 81 7.21 7.21 1.85
N MET A 82 8.32 6.49 1.81
CA MET A 82 8.29 5.03 1.72
C MET A 82 7.70 4.37 2.97
N ALA A 83 8.04 4.85 4.17
CA ALA A 83 7.40 4.37 5.39
C ALA A 83 5.88 4.58 5.34
N GLN A 84 5.44 5.77 4.94
CA GLN A 84 4.03 6.12 4.88
C GLN A 84 3.25 5.36 3.80
N VAL A 85 3.83 5.17 2.61
CA VAL A 85 3.21 4.39 1.52
C VAL A 85 3.05 2.94 1.95
N ARG A 86 4.08 2.34 2.55
CA ARG A 86 3.99 0.96 3.06
C ARG A 86 2.87 0.81 4.09
N HIS A 87 2.76 1.78 4.99
CA HIS A 87 1.71 1.79 6.00
C HIS A 87 0.30 1.94 5.41
N VAL A 88 0.10 2.93 4.53
CA VAL A 88 -1.20 3.17 3.87
C VAL A 88 -1.66 1.96 3.06
N LEU A 89 -0.74 1.26 2.42
CA LEU A 89 -1.02 0.06 1.64
C LEU A 89 -0.97 -1.24 2.48
N SER A 90 -0.80 -1.13 3.81
CA SER A 90 -0.68 -2.25 4.75
C SER A 90 0.42 -3.28 4.40
N LEU A 91 1.48 -2.86 3.69
CA LEU A 91 2.63 -3.71 3.30
C LEU A 91 3.57 -4.02 4.48
N ASP A 92 3.36 -3.37 5.61
CA ASP A 92 4.10 -3.53 6.86
C ASP A 92 3.35 -4.41 7.88
N VAL A 93 2.10 -4.78 7.62
CA VAL A 93 1.29 -5.60 8.52
C VAL A 93 1.61 -7.09 8.34
N GLY A 94 2.24 -7.69 9.34
CA GLY A 94 2.53 -9.12 9.36
C GLY A 94 1.31 -9.95 9.75
N LEU A 95 0.65 -10.58 8.77
CA LEU A 95 -0.52 -11.43 9.01
C LEU A 95 -0.18 -12.89 9.31
N THR A 96 1.11 -13.25 9.40
CA THR A 96 1.55 -14.63 9.69
C THR A 96 0.90 -15.23 10.95
N PRO A 97 0.83 -14.53 12.10
CA PRO A 97 0.20 -15.10 13.29
C PRO A 97 -1.30 -15.35 13.09
N PHE A 98 -1.98 -14.46 12.36
CA PHE A 98 -3.40 -14.61 12.04
C PHE A 98 -3.63 -15.84 11.16
N TYR A 99 -2.86 -16.03 10.09
CA TYR A 99 -3.01 -17.21 9.24
C TYR A 99 -2.68 -18.52 9.95
N ALA A 100 -1.76 -18.51 10.92
CA ALA A 100 -1.46 -19.69 11.72
C ALA A 100 -2.66 -20.12 12.58
N VAL A 101 -3.37 -19.16 13.17
CA VAL A 101 -4.61 -19.41 13.91
C VAL A 101 -5.73 -19.86 12.97
N ALA A 102 -5.93 -19.14 11.86
CA ALA A 102 -6.99 -19.43 10.90
C ALA A 102 -6.86 -20.83 10.27
N ALA A 103 -5.64 -21.34 10.09
CA ALA A 103 -5.42 -22.69 9.55
C ALA A 103 -5.92 -23.81 10.47
N GLY A 104 -6.02 -23.56 11.78
CA GLY A 104 -6.50 -24.53 12.77
C GLY A 104 -8.00 -24.44 13.08
N ASP A 105 -8.69 -23.44 12.52
CA ASP A 105 -10.10 -23.17 12.77
C ASP A 105 -10.94 -23.49 11.52
N PRO A 106 -11.82 -24.51 11.54
CA PRO A 106 -12.66 -24.86 10.40
C PRO A 106 -13.53 -23.71 9.89
N ASP A 107 -13.90 -22.76 10.74
CA ASP A 107 -14.71 -21.60 10.35
C ASP A 107 -13.87 -20.53 9.61
N LEU A 108 -12.53 -20.60 9.70
CA LEU A 108 -11.59 -19.63 9.11
C LEU A 108 -10.61 -20.24 8.10
N ASP A 109 -10.62 -21.55 7.88
CA ASP A 109 -9.68 -22.26 7.00
C ASP A 109 -9.71 -21.75 5.54
N TRP A 110 -10.85 -21.19 5.12
CA TRP A 110 -11.08 -20.60 3.80
C TRP A 110 -10.16 -19.40 3.53
N VAL A 111 -9.74 -18.68 4.58
CA VAL A 111 -8.82 -17.55 4.50
C VAL A 111 -7.44 -17.98 4.01
N VAL A 112 -6.99 -19.17 4.42
CA VAL A 112 -5.67 -19.71 4.07
C VAL A 112 -5.69 -20.38 2.69
N ARG A 113 -6.83 -20.94 2.29
CA ARG A 113 -7.01 -21.54 0.95
C ARG A 113 -7.04 -20.51 -0.18
N SER A 114 -7.44 -19.28 0.13
CA SER A 114 -7.60 -18.20 -0.86
C SER A 114 -6.35 -17.35 -1.05
N LYS A 115 -5.15 -17.90 -0.81
CA LYS A 115 -3.82 -17.21 -0.74
C LYS A 115 -3.31 -16.58 -2.06
N MET A 116 -4.20 -16.10 -2.92
CA MET A 116 -3.87 -15.12 -3.93
C MET A 116 -4.12 -13.75 -3.30
N TRP A 117 -3.06 -12.98 -3.01
CA TRP A 117 -3.12 -11.57 -2.61
C TRP A 117 -2.68 -10.69 -3.78
#